data_AF-A0A382Z0Q9-F1
#
_entry.id   AF-A0A382Z0Q9-F1
#
_cell.length_a   1.000
_cell.length_b   1.000
_cell.length_c   1.000
_cell.angle_alpha   90.00
_cell.angle_beta   90.00
_cell.angle_gamma   90.00
#
_symmetry.space_group_name_H-M   'P 1'
#
loop_
_entity.id
_entity.type
_entity.pdbx_description
1 polymer ?
#
loop_
_entity_poly.entity_id
_entity_poly.type
_entity_poly.pdbx_seq_one_letter_code
_entity_poly.pdbx_strand_id
1 'polypeptide(L)'
;MKRTVPLLITAIGGFVLVIAYFIPYAQGWGENTAIWFDILASIAFILGGGNLLKIHLKKVSDQVEGWAYSLITLVAFLVTLFVGLFKIGVHPNPMFVDYAWSGEYREMGSPFWWLYEYAFKPLTATMFSMLAFYIASAAFRAFRAKNLEAILLLATAFIILLGRTFAGVFLTSWFPEAISGLRIENLTVYIMSVF
;
A
#
# COMPACT_ATOMS: atom_id res chain seq x y z
N MET A 1 3.13 18.90 -24.22
CA MET A 1 3.10 17.82 -25.24
C MET A 1 4.09 16.68 -24.96
N LYS A 2 5.29 16.90 -24.41
CA LYS A 2 6.30 15.81 -24.18
C LYS A 2 5.88 14.69 -23.20
N ARG A 3 4.86 14.90 -22.35
CA ARG A 3 4.35 13.90 -21.39
C ARG A 3 3.07 13.19 -21.86
N THR A 4 2.35 13.75 -22.83
CA THR A 4 1.03 13.25 -23.25
C THR A 4 1.15 11.91 -23.98
N VAL A 5 2.18 11.74 -24.82
CA VAL A 5 2.40 10.49 -25.57
C VAL A 5 2.73 9.32 -24.64
N PRO A 6 3.70 9.42 -23.70
CA PRO A 6 3.94 8.36 -22.72
C PRO A 6 2.70 8.02 -21.89
N LEU A 7 1.93 9.03 -21.45
CA LEU A 7 0.72 8.83 -20.66
C LEU A 7 -0.36 8.06 -21.46
N LEU A 8 -0.54 8.38 -22.73
CA LEU A 8 -1.48 7.66 -23.60
C LEU A 8 -1.05 6.20 -23.80
N ILE A 9 0.25 5.95 -24.01
CA ILE A 9 0.77 4.58 -24.14
C ILE A 9 0.49 3.78 -22.86
N THR A 10 0.77 4.36 -21.68
CA THR A 10 0.50 3.68 -20.40
C THR A 10 -1.00 3.48 -20.16
N ALA A 11 -1.84 4.45 -20.54
CA ALA A 11 -3.29 4.33 -20.39
C ALA A 11 -3.85 3.21 -21.27
N ILE A 12 -3.44 3.16 -22.54
CA ILE A 12 -3.83 2.09 -23.48
C ILE A 12 -3.35 0.74 -22.96
N GLY A 13 -2.11 0.63 -22.50
CA GLY A 13 -1.59 -0.61 -21.90
C GLY A 13 -2.42 -1.07 -20.70
N GLY A 14 -2.81 -0.14 -19.82
CA GLY A 14 -3.71 -0.44 -18.71
C GLY A 14 -5.07 -0.97 -19.15
N PHE A 15 -5.69 -0.35 -20.17
CA PHE A 15 -6.95 -0.86 -20.73
C PHE A 15 -6.80 -2.24 -21.36
N VAL A 16 -5.69 -2.51 -22.06
CA VAL A 16 -5.41 -3.84 -22.63
C VAL A 16 -5.34 -4.90 -21.53
N LEU A 17 -4.68 -4.61 -20.41
CA LEU A 17 -4.62 -5.54 -19.26
C LEU A 17 -6.01 -5.81 -18.65
N VAL A 18 -6.83 -4.77 -18.49
CA VAL A 18 -8.21 -4.92 -18.00
C VAL A 18 -9.04 -5.78 -18.95
N ILE A 19 -8.97 -5.51 -20.25
CA ILE A 19 -9.72 -6.26 -21.27
C ILE A 19 -9.25 -7.73 -21.32
N ALA A 20 -7.94 -7.96 -21.29
CA ALA A 20 -7.35 -9.30 -21.35
C ALA A 20 -7.76 -10.18 -20.15
N TYR A 21 -8.05 -9.57 -19.00
CA TYR A 21 -8.54 -10.30 -17.83
C TYR A 21 -9.95 -10.88 -18.02
N PHE A 22 -10.83 -10.18 -18.74
CA PHE A 22 -12.24 -10.60 -18.90
C PHE A 22 -12.53 -11.30 -20.24
N ILE A 23 -11.71 -11.10 -21.27
CA ILE A 23 -11.93 -11.64 -22.61
C ILE A 23 -10.86 -12.69 -22.95
N PRO A 24 -11.18 -13.99 -23.01
CA PRO A 24 -10.20 -15.06 -23.26
C PRO A 24 -9.40 -14.88 -24.56
N TYR A 25 -10.04 -14.38 -25.64
CA TYR A 25 -9.36 -14.14 -26.91
C TYR A 25 -8.33 -13.00 -26.86
N ALA A 26 -8.42 -12.09 -25.88
CA ALA A 26 -7.49 -10.97 -25.70
C ALA A 26 -6.34 -11.29 -24.74
N GLN A 27 -6.30 -12.49 -24.16
CA GLN A 27 -5.30 -12.89 -23.16
C GLN A 27 -3.86 -12.69 -23.66
N GLY A 28 -3.56 -13.09 -24.91
CA GLY A 28 -2.22 -12.94 -25.48
C GLY A 28 -1.75 -11.48 -25.63
N TRP A 29 -2.68 -10.52 -25.76
CA TRP A 29 -2.32 -9.09 -25.77
C TRP A 29 -1.93 -8.61 -24.36
N GLY A 30 -2.61 -9.13 -23.34
CA GLY A 30 -2.27 -8.89 -21.94
C GLY A 30 -0.88 -9.43 -21.60
N GLU A 31 -0.57 -10.65 -22.03
CA GLU A 31 0.75 -11.27 -21.83
C GLU A 31 1.87 -10.45 -22.49
N ASN A 32 1.71 -10.04 -23.75
CA ASN A 32 2.70 -9.18 -24.43
C ASN A 32 2.89 -7.84 -23.73
N THR A 33 1.79 -7.23 -23.28
CA THR A 33 1.83 -5.95 -22.55
C THR A 33 2.53 -6.10 -21.20
N ALA A 34 2.31 -7.21 -20.49
CA ALA A 34 2.99 -7.53 -19.24
C ALA A 34 4.51 -7.70 -19.45
N ILE A 35 4.94 -8.39 -20.52
CA ILE A 35 6.36 -8.52 -20.85
C ILE A 35 6.99 -7.14 -21.11
N TRP A 36 6.33 -6.27 -21.88
CA TRP A 36 6.84 -4.92 -22.11
C TRP A 36 6.94 -4.12 -20.80
N PHE A 37 5.95 -4.26 -19.91
CA PHE A 37 5.97 -3.65 -18.59
C PHE A 37 7.16 -4.16 -17.76
N ASP A 38 7.41 -5.46 -17.72
CA ASP A 38 8.50 -6.05 -16.95
C ASP A 38 9.88 -5.57 -17.44
N ILE A 39 10.07 -5.46 -18.76
CA ILE A 39 11.29 -4.89 -19.35
C ILE A 39 11.48 -3.44 -18.89
N LEU A 40 10.43 -2.61 -19.00
CA LEU A 40 10.49 -1.21 -18.55
C LEU A 40 10.72 -1.10 -17.05
N ALA A 41 10.05 -1.93 -16.25
CA ALA A 41 10.16 -1.98 -14.80
C ALA A 41 11.57 -2.35 -14.36
N SER A 42 12.22 -3.33 -15.02
CA SER A 42 13.59 -3.73 -14.70
C SER A 42 14.59 -2.56 -14.82
N ILE A 43 14.50 -1.78 -15.91
CA ILE A 43 15.33 -0.58 -16.12
C ILE A 43 14.95 0.51 -15.12
N ALA A 44 13.65 0.71 -14.89
CA ALA A 44 13.15 1.71 -13.95
C ALA A 44 13.61 1.44 -12.51
N PHE A 45 13.70 0.19 -12.08
CA PHE A 45 14.21 -0.16 -10.75
C PHE A 45 15.69 0.21 -10.58
N ILE A 46 16.52 -0.02 -11.61
CA ILE A 46 17.93 0.36 -11.59
C ILE A 46 18.06 1.89 -11.53
N LEU A 47 17.33 2.60 -12.39
CA LEU A 47 17.34 4.07 -12.41
C LEU A 47 16.79 4.67 -11.11
N GLY A 48 15.73 4.09 -10.58
CA GLY A 48 15.10 4.50 -9.32
C GLY A 48 16.04 4.31 -8.13
N GLY A 49 16.66 3.14 -8.01
CA GLY A 49 17.66 2.85 -6.98
C GLY A 49 18.89 3.74 -7.12
N GLY A 50 19.42 3.90 -8.33
CA GLY A 50 20.56 4.77 -8.60
C GLY A 50 20.27 6.24 -8.28
N ASN A 51 19.07 6.73 -8.60
CA ASN A 51 18.66 8.10 -8.27
C ASN A 51 18.50 8.30 -6.75
N LEU A 52 17.92 7.33 -6.05
CA LEU A 52 17.82 7.33 -4.58
C LEU A 52 19.21 7.42 -3.95
N LEU A 53 20.13 6.54 -4.35
CA LEU A 53 21.50 6.55 -3.88
C LEU A 53 22.17 7.91 -4.16
N LYS A 54 22.10 8.40 -5.40
CA LYS A 54 22.71 9.68 -5.81
C LYS A 54 22.23 10.85 -4.94
N ILE A 55 20.90 10.99 -4.76
CA ILE A 55 20.33 12.11 -4.02
C ILE A 55 20.70 12.03 -2.54
N HIS A 56 20.52 10.87 -1.92
CA HIS A 56 20.75 10.74 -0.48
C HIS A 56 22.23 10.69 -0.11
N LEU A 57 23.10 10.08 -0.94
CA LEU A 57 24.56 10.11 -0.72
C LEU A 57 25.09 11.53 -0.84
N LYS A 58 24.65 12.29 -1.85
CA LYS A 58 25.00 13.72 -1.94
C LYS A 58 24.51 14.50 -0.72
N LYS A 59 23.27 14.26 -0.29
CA LYS A 59 22.69 14.92 0.89
C LYS A 59 23.49 14.63 2.17
N VAL A 60 23.96 13.40 2.35
CA VAL A 60 24.81 12.98 3.47
C VAL A 60 26.21 13.59 3.36
N SER A 61 26.82 13.55 2.19
CA SER A 61 28.15 14.12 1.94
C SER A 61 28.20 15.63 2.16
N ASP A 62 27.18 16.34 1.69
CA ASP A 62 27.08 17.80 1.80
C ASP A 62 26.59 18.24 3.20
N GLN A 63 26.22 17.29 4.08
CA GLN A 63 25.69 17.52 5.44
C GLN A 63 24.54 18.54 5.52
N VAL A 64 23.72 18.64 4.47
CA VAL A 64 22.59 19.57 4.46
C VAL A 64 21.49 19.15 5.44
N GLU A 65 20.58 20.06 5.76
CA GLU A 65 19.53 19.82 6.76
C GLU A 65 18.73 18.52 6.48
N GLY A 66 18.60 17.69 7.52
CA GLY A 66 17.99 16.37 7.41
C GLY A 66 18.87 15.30 6.76
N TRP A 67 20.20 15.48 6.74
CA TRP A 67 21.15 14.45 6.28
C TRP A 67 21.03 13.14 7.07
N ALA A 68 20.78 13.21 8.39
CA ALA A 68 20.63 12.03 9.24
C ALA A 68 19.48 11.12 8.78
N TYR A 69 18.33 11.70 8.41
CA TYR A 69 17.22 10.94 7.83
C TYR A 69 17.59 10.31 6.49
N SER A 70 18.43 10.97 5.69
CA SER A 70 18.92 10.40 4.44
C SER A 70 19.87 9.24 4.65
N LEU A 71 20.70 9.30 5.70
CA LEU A 71 21.53 8.17 6.11
C LEU A 71 20.67 6.97 6.52
N ILE A 72 19.61 7.19 7.31
CA ILE A 72 18.66 6.14 7.69
C ILE A 72 18.02 5.51 6.44
N THR A 73 17.57 6.32 5.48
CA THR A 73 17.02 5.83 4.20
C THR A 73 18.02 4.97 3.43
N LEU A 74 19.28 5.41 3.33
CA LEU A 74 20.33 4.66 2.65
C LEU A 74 20.61 3.33 3.33
N VAL A 75 20.73 3.31 4.66
CA VAL A 75 20.97 2.09 5.43
C VAL A 75 19.78 1.13 5.27
N ALA A 76 18.55 1.62 5.42
CA ALA A 76 17.35 0.79 5.25
C ALA A 76 17.24 0.22 3.82
N PHE A 77 17.55 1.03 2.81
CA PHE A 77 17.59 0.60 1.41
C PHE A 77 18.63 -0.51 1.19
N LEU A 78 19.87 -0.30 1.62
CA LEU A 78 20.97 -1.26 1.45
C LEU A 78 20.71 -2.56 2.22
N VAL A 79 20.25 -2.48 3.46
CA VAL A 79 19.90 -3.66 4.26
C VAL A 79 18.79 -4.47 3.59
N THR A 80 17.69 -3.82 3.19
CA THR A 80 16.57 -4.51 2.55
C THR A 80 16.98 -5.12 1.20
N LEU A 81 17.75 -4.39 0.40
CA LEU A 81 18.26 -4.88 -0.87
C LEU A 81 19.17 -6.09 -0.68
N PHE A 82 20.12 -6.02 0.25
CA PHE A 82 21.09 -7.09 0.50
C PHE A 82 20.41 -8.35 1.06
N VAL A 83 19.51 -8.18 2.04
CA VAL A 83 18.74 -9.29 2.61
C VAL A 83 17.87 -9.97 1.56
N GLY A 84 17.17 -9.19 0.72
CA GLY A 84 16.31 -9.73 -0.33
C GLY A 84 17.09 -10.39 -1.47
N LEU A 85 18.14 -9.73 -1.97
CA LEU A 85 18.92 -10.19 -3.13
C LEU A 85 19.69 -11.47 -2.83
N PHE A 86 20.30 -11.57 -1.64
CA PHE A 86 21.11 -12.73 -1.25
C PHE A 86 20.30 -13.78 -0.46
N LYS A 87 18.98 -13.59 -0.30
CA LYS A 87 18.10 -14.51 0.44
C LYS A 87 18.65 -14.84 1.84
N ILE A 88 19.25 -13.87 2.51
CA ILE A 88 19.99 -14.11 3.75
C ILE A 88 19.04 -14.65 4.81
N GLY A 89 19.40 -15.77 5.43
CA GLY A 89 18.64 -16.37 6.51
C GLY A 89 17.30 -16.99 6.10
N VAL A 90 17.07 -17.20 4.80
CA VAL A 90 15.89 -17.93 4.31
C VAL A 90 16.02 -19.41 4.65
N HIS A 91 14.92 -20.03 5.08
CA HIS A 91 14.90 -21.45 5.40
C HIS A 91 15.18 -22.30 4.14
N PRO A 92 15.89 -23.44 4.26
CA PRO A 92 16.09 -24.33 3.12
C PRO A 92 14.76 -24.83 2.57
N ASN A 93 14.66 -24.90 1.24
CA ASN A 93 13.48 -25.44 0.58
C ASN A 93 13.31 -26.92 0.98
N PRO A 94 12.10 -27.38 1.35
CA PRO A 94 11.84 -28.79 1.67
C PRO A 94 12.26 -29.78 0.56
N MET A 95 12.32 -29.35 -0.70
CA MET A 95 12.76 -30.16 -1.84
C MET A 95 14.29 -30.18 -2.03
N PHE A 96 15.02 -29.25 -1.41
CA PHE A 96 16.47 -29.05 -1.57
C PHE A 96 17.13 -28.74 -0.23
N VAL A 97 16.95 -29.64 0.74
CA VAL A 97 17.34 -29.45 2.15
C VAL A 97 18.85 -29.20 2.31
N ASP A 98 19.69 -29.77 1.43
CA ASP A 98 21.15 -29.64 1.49
C ASP A 98 21.67 -28.26 1.07
N TYR A 99 20.83 -27.46 0.41
CA TYR A 99 21.21 -26.12 -0.07
C TYR A 99 20.68 -25.05 0.88
N ALA A 100 21.59 -24.41 1.61
CA ALA A 100 21.26 -23.28 2.46
C ALA A 100 20.66 -22.12 1.63
N TRP A 101 19.69 -21.41 2.21
CA TRP A 101 19.01 -20.25 1.61
C TRP A 101 18.32 -20.52 0.26
N SER A 102 17.98 -21.78 0.00
CA SER A 102 17.28 -22.22 -1.22
C SER A 102 15.78 -21.93 -1.23
N GLY A 103 15.19 -21.57 -0.09
CA GLY A 103 13.76 -21.28 0.04
C GLY A 103 13.30 -19.97 -0.61
N GLU A 104 12.03 -19.66 -0.34
CA GLU A 104 11.38 -18.44 -0.79
C GLU A 104 11.75 -17.27 0.13
N TYR A 105 12.19 -16.14 -0.43
CA TYR A 105 12.55 -14.96 0.34
C TYR A 105 11.37 -14.30 1.06
N ARG A 106 10.12 -14.68 0.73
CA ARG A 106 8.90 -14.20 1.38
C ARG A 106 8.35 -15.17 2.43
N GLU A 107 9.05 -16.27 2.68
CA GLU A 107 8.61 -17.29 3.63
C GLU A 107 8.55 -16.71 5.05
N MET A 108 7.54 -17.13 5.80
CA MET A 108 7.37 -16.74 7.20
C MET A 108 8.62 -17.12 8.00
N GLY A 109 9.12 -16.18 8.81
CA GLY A 109 10.36 -16.37 9.58
C GLY A 109 11.63 -15.96 8.83
N SER A 110 11.59 -15.75 7.51
CA SER A 110 12.74 -15.19 6.79
C SER A 110 13.00 -13.73 7.20
N PRO A 111 14.26 -13.27 7.18
CA PRO A 111 14.59 -11.89 7.50
C PRO A 111 13.91 -10.84 6.59
N PHE A 112 13.72 -11.15 5.30
CA PHE A 112 13.00 -10.25 4.39
C PHE A 112 11.51 -10.18 4.73
N TRP A 113 10.89 -11.31 5.07
CA TRP A 113 9.52 -11.33 5.60
C TRP A 113 9.40 -10.50 6.88
N TRP A 114 10.37 -10.61 7.80
CA TRP A 114 10.37 -9.81 9.04
C TRP A 114 10.45 -8.31 8.76
N LEU A 115 11.33 -7.87 7.84
CA LEU A 115 11.41 -6.47 7.42
C LEU A 115 10.09 -6.00 6.81
N TYR A 116 9.44 -6.84 6.01
CA TYR A 116 8.14 -6.52 5.45
C TYR A 116 7.06 -6.38 6.53
N GLU A 117 6.96 -7.35 7.45
CA GLU A 117 5.90 -7.43 8.46
C GLU A 117 6.03 -6.35 9.54
N TYR A 118 7.26 -6.09 10.00
CA TYR A 118 7.51 -5.26 11.17
C TYR A 118 8.12 -3.90 10.86
N ALA A 119 8.62 -3.66 9.65
CA ALA A 119 9.06 -2.34 9.22
C ALA A 119 8.14 -1.75 8.14
N PHE A 120 7.99 -2.42 6.99
CA PHE A 120 7.25 -1.85 5.87
C PHE A 120 5.74 -1.72 6.14
N LYS A 121 5.08 -2.77 6.63
CA LYS A 121 3.64 -2.72 6.92
C LYS A 121 3.29 -1.66 7.97
N PRO A 122 3.96 -1.54 9.13
CA PRO A 122 3.61 -0.52 10.11
C PRO A 122 3.88 0.90 9.58
N LEU A 123 5.00 1.12 8.87
CA LEU A 123 5.31 2.43 8.29
C LEU A 123 4.30 2.85 7.22
N THR A 124 3.82 1.93 6.39
CA THR A 124 2.74 2.25 5.44
C THR A 124 1.42 2.51 6.16
N ALA A 125 1.10 1.73 7.20
CA ALA A 125 -0.07 1.95 8.03
C ALA A 125 -0.05 3.32 8.73
N THR A 126 1.11 3.80 9.22
CA THR A 126 1.21 5.15 9.80
C THR A 126 0.96 6.23 8.77
N MET A 127 1.50 6.10 7.55
CA MET A 127 1.22 7.05 6.46
C MET A 127 -0.28 7.11 6.14
N PHE A 128 -0.94 5.96 5.98
CA PHE A 128 -2.38 5.92 5.72
C PHE A 128 -3.21 6.44 6.91
N SER A 129 -2.83 6.11 8.14
CA SER A 129 -3.50 6.62 9.35
C SER A 129 -3.38 8.14 9.46
N MET A 130 -2.21 8.70 9.17
CA MET A 130 -2.02 10.16 9.15
C MET A 130 -2.87 10.81 8.07
N LEU A 131 -2.90 10.26 6.85
CA LEU A 131 -3.74 10.76 5.77
C LEU A 131 -5.23 10.73 6.16
N ALA A 132 -5.72 9.62 6.72
CA ALA A 132 -7.09 9.49 7.19
C ALA A 132 -7.42 10.54 8.27
N PHE A 133 -6.53 10.71 9.24
CA PHE A 133 -6.68 11.72 10.30
C PHE A 133 -6.74 13.14 9.73
N TYR A 134 -5.85 13.52 8.81
CA TYR A 134 -5.84 14.85 8.21
C TYR A 134 -7.08 15.10 7.34
N ILE A 135 -7.54 14.10 6.57
CA ILE A 135 -8.77 14.19 5.78
C ILE A 135 -9.96 14.39 6.71
N ALA A 136 -10.10 13.58 7.76
CA ALA A 136 -11.18 13.69 8.73
C ALA A 136 -11.17 15.05 9.45
N SER A 137 -9.99 15.54 9.87
CA SER A 137 -9.83 16.84 10.52
C SER A 137 -10.19 18.00 9.58
N ALA A 138 -9.76 17.94 8.32
CA ALA A 138 -10.10 18.94 7.31
C ALA A 138 -11.60 18.94 6.99
N ALA A 139 -12.20 17.75 6.82
CA ALA A 139 -13.64 17.59 6.60
C ALA A 139 -14.45 18.13 7.78
N PHE A 140 -14.10 17.75 9.01
CA PHE A 140 -14.73 18.26 10.22
C PHE A 140 -14.67 19.79 10.26
N ARG A 141 -13.51 20.41 9.99
CA ARG A 141 -13.38 21.86 9.92
C ARG A 141 -14.19 22.51 8.79
N ALA A 142 -14.37 21.83 7.66
CA ALA A 142 -15.15 22.33 6.52
C ALA A 142 -16.67 22.23 6.73
N PHE A 143 -17.14 21.24 7.51
CA PHE A 143 -18.57 21.01 7.81
C PHE A 143 -19.02 21.60 9.16
N ARG A 144 -18.07 21.89 10.07
CA ARG A 144 -18.34 22.57 11.33
C ARG A 144 -18.71 24.03 11.05
N ALA A 145 -20.02 24.29 11.06
CA ALA A 145 -20.71 25.59 11.03
C ALA A 145 -21.31 26.07 9.69
N LYS A 146 -22.06 25.22 8.97
CA LYS A 146 -22.91 25.74 7.87
C LYS A 146 -24.41 25.38 7.94
N ASN A 147 -24.83 24.19 8.39
CA ASN A 147 -26.25 23.81 8.53
C ASN A 147 -26.43 22.44 9.24
N LEU A 148 -27.65 22.12 9.67
CA LEU A 148 -28.01 20.81 10.27
C LEU A 148 -27.81 19.65 9.30
N GLU A 149 -28.07 19.87 8.01
CA GLU A 149 -27.92 18.87 6.94
C GLU A 149 -26.47 18.38 6.80
N ALA A 150 -25.49 19.29 6.84
CA ALA A 150 -24.08 18.92 6.79
C ALA A 150 -23.63 18.12 8.02
N ILE A 151 -24.21 18.40 9.20
CA ILE A 151 -23.91 17.64 10.42
C ILE A 151 -24.46 16.22 10.30
N LEU A 152 -25.70 16.06 9.81
CA LEU A 152 -26.30 14.75 9.56
C LEU A 152 -25.50 13.96 8.53
N LEU A 153 -25.11 14.57 7.40
CA LEU A 153 -24.27 13.93 6.40
C LEU A 153 -22.90 13.52 6.97
N LEU A 154 -22.26 14.38 7.75
CA LEU A 154 -20.97 14.08 8.39
C LEU A 154 -21.08 12.93 9.38
N ALA A 155 -22.14 12.91 10.21
CA ALA A 155 -22.38 11.84 11.18
C ALA A 155 -22.64 10.50 10.48
N THR A 156 -23.47 10.48 9.43
CA THR A 156 -23.74 9.28 8.64
C THR A 156 -22.47 8.76 7.97
N ALA A 157 -21.67 9.64 7.34
CA ALA A 157 -20.41 9.26 6.73
C ALA A 157 -19.40 8.70 7.76
N PHE A 158 -19.36 9.27 8.96
CA PHE A 158 -18.51 8.80 10.04
C PHE A 158 -18.91 7.39 10.52
N ILE A 159 -20.21 7.12 10.68
CA ILE A 159 -20.73 5.79 11.05
C ILE A 159 -20.36 4.75 9.98
N ILE A 160 -20.58 5.07 8.70
CA ILE A 160 -20.24 4.19 7.57
C ILE A 160 -18.73 3.90 7.55
N LEU A 161 -17.89 4.93 7.71
CA LEU A 161 -16.44 4.77 7.67
C LEU A 161 -15.96 3.91 8.84
N LEU A 162 -16.52 4.09 10.04
CA LEU A 162 -16.23 3.26 11.21
C LEU A 162 -16.64 1.80 11.01
N GLY A 163 -17.83 1.54 10.47
CA GLY A 163 -18.32 0.17 10.24
C GLY A 163 -17.57 -0.60 9.15
N ARG A 164 -16.83 0.10 8.28
CA ARG A 164 -15.92 -0.50 7.30
C ARG A 164 -14.52 -0.79 7.84
N THR A 165 -14.24 -0.44 9.10
CA THR A 165 -12.96 -0.72 9.76
C THR A 165 -13.12 -1.70 10.92
N PHE A 166 -12.02 -2.34 11.33
CA PHE A 166 -12.00 -3.24 12.49
C PHE A 166 -12.43 -2.53 13.80
N ALA A 167 -12.25 -1.21 13.87
CA ALA A 167 -12.66 -0.41 15.03
C ALA A 167 -14.18 -0.45 15.25
N GLY A 168 -15.00 -0.47 14.19
CA GLY A 168 -16.45 -0.57 14.31
C GLY A 168 -16.85 -1.84 15.07
N VAL A 169 -16.36 -2.99 14.61
CA VAL A 169 -16.63 -4.30 15.24
C VAL A 169 -16.10 -4.34 16.67
N PHE A 170 -14.87 -3.88 16.92
CA PHE A 170 -14.30 -3.88 18.26
C PHE A 170 -15.14 -3.05 19.25
N LEU A 171 -15.57 -1.85 18.87
CA LEU A 171 -16.34 -0.92 19.71
C LEU A 171 -17.77 -1.39 19.98
N THR A 172 -18.37 -2.19 19.10
CA THR A 172 -19.75 -2.68 19.26
C THR A 172 -19.88 -4.18 19.52
N SER A 173 -18.77 -4.90 19.59
CA SER A 173 -18.72 -6.34 19.88
C SER A 173 -19.38 -6.73 21.20
N TRP A 174 -19.34 -5.86 22.20
CA TRP A 174 -19.90 -6.07 23.54
C TRP A 174 -21.43 -5.92 23.59
N PHE A 175 -22.09 -5.47 22.52
CA PHE A 175 -23.54 -5.36 22.49
C PHE A 175 -24.22 -6.74 22.45
N PRO A 176 -25.20 -7.03 23.33
CA PRO A 176 -26.00 -8.25 23.29
C PRO A 176 -26.71 -8.45 21.94
N GLU A 177 -26.96 -9.71 21.56
CA GLU A 177 -27.63 -10.05 20.29
C GLU A 177 -29.02 -9.40 20.12
N ALA A 178 -29.72 -9.14 21.23
CA ALA A 178 -31.02 -8.47 21.25
C ALA A 178 -30.97 -7.02 20.71
N ILE A 179 -29.81 -6.35 20.79
CA ILE A 179 -29.58 -5.00 20.25
C ILE A 179 -28.50 -5.00 19.16
N SER A 180 -28.34 -6.15 18.48
CA SER A 180 -27.40 -6.31 17.37
C SER A 180 -27.62 -5.32 16.22
N GLY A 181 -28.83 -4.80 16.05
CA GLY A 181 -29.14 -3.76 15.05
C GLY A 181 -28.42 -2.42 15.28
N LEU A 182 -27.96 -2.13 16.50
CA LEU A 182 -27.18 -0.92 16.84
C LEU A 182 -25.67 -1.13 16.70
N ARG A 183 -25.22 -2.35 16.36
CA ARG A 183 -23.82 -2.58 16.05
C ARG A 183 -23.43 -1.81 14.80
N ILE A 184 -22.27 -1.16 14.82
CA ILE A 184 -21.86 -0.21 13.76
C ILE A 184 -21.76 -0.92 12.40
N GLU A 185 -21.35 -2.19 12.38
CA GLU A 185 -21.34 -3.03 11.19
C GLU A 185 -22.74 -3.20 10.57
N ASN A 186 -23.76 -3.44 11.39
CA ASN A 186 -25.13 -3.65 10.94
C ASN A 186 -25.82 -2.34 10.55
N LEU A 187 -25.54 -1.26 11.29
CA LEU A 187 -25.99 0.10 10.92
C LEU A 187 -25.45 0.51 9.55
N THR A 188 -24.19 0.18 9.26
CA THR A 188 -23.59 0.49 7.96
C THR A 188 -24.32 -0.24 6.82
N VAL A 189 -24.63 -1.52 7.02
CA VAL A 189 -25.41 -2.32 6.06
C VAL A 189 -26.82 -1.74 5.88
N TYR A 190 -27.48 -1.38 6.99
CA TYR A 190 -28.82 -0.78 6.95
C TYR A 190 -28.84 0.55 6.18
N ILE A 191 -27.91 1.47 6.46
CA ILE A 191 -27.84 2.77 5.78
C ILE A 191 -27.66 2.60 4.26
N MET A 192 -26.78 1.70 3.82
CA MET A 192 -26.57 1.40 2.39
C MET A 192 -27.73 0.64 1.72
N SER A 193 -28.64 0.07 2.50
CA SER A 193 -29.83 -0.59 1.95
C SER A 193 -31.00 0.38 1.71
N VAL A 194 -30.97 1.53 2.40
CA VAL A 194 -32.03 2.55 2.35
C VAL A 194 -31.67 3.70 1.39
N PHE A 195 -30.38 4.03 1.28
CA PHE A 195 -29.83 5.04 0.37
C PHE A 195 -29.01 4.38 -0.75
#